data_AF-A0A0P9YYZ9-F1
#
_entry.id   AF-A0A0P9YYZ9-F1
#
_cell.length_a   1.000
_cell.length_b   1.000
_cell.length_c   1.000
_cell.angle_alpha   90.00
_cell.angle_beta   90.00
_cell.angle_gamma   90.00
#
_symmetry.space_group_name_H-M   'P 1'
#
loop_
_entity.id
_entity.type
_entity.pdbx_description
1 polymer ?
#
loop_
_entity_poly.entity_id
_entity_poly.type
_entity_poly.pdbx_seq_one_letter_code
_entity_poly.pdbx_strand_id
1 'polypeptide(L)'
;MTGGAFSFLQQGLIMPKTPAPYLKPDECVVLFDGVCKLCNGVVKFLIRHDPERRLRLAAVQSDEGQALLKWAGLPLDEFHTIAVIQNGHVYVRSDGFLHIMRLLPAPWPLLSVLRVFPRFLRDWAYNRIALNRYRLFGRYDQCLLPSPDHEKRFLGDASSR
;
A
#
# COMPACT_ATOMS: atom_id res chain seq x y z
N MET A 1 -4.86 5.91 -33.71
CA MET A 1 -5.70 7.04 -33.25
C MET A 1 -6.90 6.44 -32.55
N THR A 2 -6.73 6.16 -31.26
CA THR A 2 -7.32 6.92 -30.12
C THR A 2 -8.77 6.55 -29.88
N GLY A 3 -9.02 5.73 -28.85
CA GLY A 3 -10.37 5.59 -28.30
C GLY A 3 -10.55 4.39 -27.39
N GLY A 4 -10.43 4.61 -26.08
CA GLY A 4 -11.30 3.92 -25.12
C GLY A 4 -10.79 2.65 -24.44
N ALA A 5 -9.67 2.73 -23.70
CA ALA A 5 -9.42 1.85 -22.56
C ALA A 5 -9.74 2.54 -21.21
N PHE A 6 -10.66 3.52 -21.23
CA PHE A 6 -11.15 4.24 -20.05
C PHE A 6 -12.48 3.63 -19.59
N SER A 7 -12.48 2.44 -18.99
CA SER A 7 -13.62 1.97 -18.17
C SER A 7 -13.33 0.72 -17.32
N PHE A 8 -12.25 0.68 -16.53
CA PHE A 8 -12.03 -0.46 -15.61
C PHE A 8 -11.43 -0.11 -14.24
N LEU A 9 -11.70 1.09 -13.71
CA LEU A 9 -11.23 1.49 -12.36
C LEU A 9 -12.36 2.00 -11.46
N GLN A 10 -13.42 1.20 -11.35
CA GLN A 10 -14.38 1.32 -10.25
C GLN A 10 -14.61 -0.05 -9.65
N GLN A 11 -13.73 -0.48 -8.75
CA GLN A 11 -14.00 -1.56 -7.79
C GLN A 11 -12.90 -1.61 -6.72
N GLY A 12 -13.22 -1.20 -5.50
CA GLY A 12 -12.37 -1.37 -4.32
C GLY A 12 -12.46 -2.78 -3.73
N LEU A 13 -12.61 -3.80 -4.57
CA LEU A 13 -12.81 -5.21 -4.21
C LEU A 13 -12.37 -6.06 -5.41
N ILE A 14 -11.09 -6.06 -5.75
CA ILE A 14 -10.56 -7.15 -6.57
C ILE A 14 -10.35 -8.31 -5.58
N MET A 15 -11.10 -9.39 -5.75
CA MET A 15 -10.86 -10.68 -5.14
C MET A 15 -10.24 -11.60 -6.19
N PRO A 16 -8.91 -11.78 -6.21
CA PRO A 16 -8.31 -12.81 -7.03
C PRO A 16 -8.79 -14.18 -6.55
N LYS A 17 -9.09 -15.09 -7.49
CA LYS A 17 -9.68 -16.41 -7.18
C LYS A 17 -8.72 -17.37 -6.45
N THR A 18 -7.47 -16.97 -6.24
CA THR A 18 -6.42 -17.76 -5.61
C THR A 18 -5.89 -17.05 -4.37
N PRO A 19 -5.36 -17.77 -3.37
CA PRO A 19 -4.74 -17.15 -2.21
C PRO A 19 -3.59 -16.23 -2.62
N ALA A 20 -3.45 -15.11 -1.92
CA ALA A 20 -2.34 -14.18 -2.15
C ALA A 20 -1.02 -14.88 -1.85
N PRO A 21 -0.03 -14.82 -2.76
CA PRO A 21 1.26 -15.45 -2.53
C PRO A 21 1.97 -14.80 -1.32
N TYR A 22 2.79 -15.57 -0.61
CA TYR A 22 3.58 -15.12 0.56
C TYR A 22 2.77 -14.69 1.81
N LEU A 23 1.44 -14.70 1.75
CA LEU A 23 0.55 -14.36 2.86
C LEU A 23 -0.13 -15.59 3.43
N LYS A 24 -0.15 -15.67 4.77
CA LYS A 24 -1.01 -16.63 5.48
C LYS A 24 -2.43 -16.07 5.59
N PRO A 25 -3.43 -16.93 5.89
CA PRO A 25 -4.75 -16.45 6.30
C PRO A 25 -4.63 -15.40 7.42
N ASP A 26 -5.47 -14.38 7.36
CA ASP A 26 -5.53 -13.25 8.32
C ASP A 26 -4.32 -12.30 8.35
N GLU A 27 -3.25 -12.57 7.59
CA GLU A 27 -2.17 -11.60 7.42
C GLU A 27 -2.59 -10.41 6.56
N CYS A 28 -2.17 -9.22 6.98
CA CYS A 28 -2.34 -7.98 6.25
C CYS A 28 -0.98 -7.49 5.77
N VAL A 29 -0.83 -7.20 4.47
CA VAL A 29 0.38 -6.59 3.91
C VAL A 29 0.09 -5.23 3.29
N VAL A 30 0.99 -4.29 3.51
CA VAL A 30 1.02 -2.99 2.87
C VAL A 30 2.10 -2.98 1.79
N LEU A 31 1.66 -2.81 0.53
CA LEU A 31 2.54 -2.58 -0.62
C LEU A 31 2.88 -1.10 -0.72
N PHE A 32 4.17 -0.78 -0.82
CA PHE A 32 4.66 0.60 -0.91
C PHE A 32 5.81 0.74 -1.90
N ASP A 33 6.06 1.97 -2.34
CA ASP A 33 7.17 2.32 -3.19
C ASP A 33 8.43 2.68 -2.37
N GLY A 34 9.44 1.82 -2.41
CA GLY A 34 10.68 1.97 -1.65
C GLY A 34 11.62 3.08 -2.14
N VAL A 35 11.44 3.62 -3.35
CA VAL A 35 12.19 4.81 -3.82
C VAL A 35 11.48 6.11 -3.47
N CYS A 36 10.21 6.06 -3.06
CA CYS A 36 9.44 7.25 -2.73
C CYS A 36 9.67 7.68 -1.27
N LYS A 37 10.12 8.92 -1.06
CA LYS A 37 10.35 9.49 0.28
C LYS A 37 9.05 9.60 1.10
N LEU A 38 7.94 9.96 0.45
CA LEU A 38 6.62 10.01 1.11
C LEU A 38 6.17 8.62 1.57
N CYS A 39 6.24 7.61 0.68
CA CYS A 39 5.88 6.23 1.03
C CYS A 39 6.75 5.69 2.17
N ASN A 40 8.06 5.98 2.13
CA ASN A 40 8.98 5.67 3.22
C ASN A 40 8.59 6.35 4.55
N GLY A 41 8.20 7.63 4.50
CA GLY A 41 7.68 8.34 5.67
C GLY A 41 6.45 7.66 6.26
N VAL A 42 5.52 7.23 5.41
CA VAL A 42 4.34 6.45 5.83
C VAL A 42 4.76 5.12 6.44
N VAL A 43 5.67 4.37 5.83
CA VAL A 43 6.14 3.10 6.37
C VAL A 43 6.80 3.27 7.74
N LYS A 44 7.68 4.26 7.91
CA LYS A 44 8.28 4.60 9.22
C LYS A 44 7.21 4.94 10.26
N PHE A 45 6.17 5.67 9.84
CA PHE A 45 5.03 5.94 10.69
C PHE A 45 4.31 4.64 11.09
N LEU A 46 4.07 3.72 10.16
CA LEU A 46 3.41 2.43 10.46
C LEU A 46 4.24 1.56 11.38
N ILE A 47 5.56 1.47 11.19
CA ILE A 47 6.47 0.74 12.09
C ILE A 47 6.35 1.29 13.53
N ARG A 48 6.27 2.61 13.69
CA ARG A 48 6.17 3.23 15.02
C ARG A 48 4.81 3.04 15.70
N HIS A 49 3.73 2.97 14.93
CA HIS A 49 2.37 3.03 15.46
C HIS A 49 1.59 1.70 15.36
N ASP A 50 2.23 0.63 14.87
CA ASP A 50 1.70 -0.73 14.84
C ASP A 50 2.48 -1.64 15.81
N PRO A 51 2.43 -1.41 17.14
CA PRO A 51 3.20 -2.21 18.11
C PRO A 51 2.72 -3.67 18.18
N GLU A 52 1.47 -3.92 17.79
CA GLU A 52 0.88 -5.26 17.71
C GLU A 52 1.28 -6.00 16.44
N ARG A 53 2.03 -5.36 15.52
CA ARG A 53 2.58 -5.95 14.30
C ARG A 53 1.51 -6.58 13.42
N ARG A 54 0.34 -5.92 13.34
CA ARG A 54 -0.79 -6.35 12.52
C ARG A 54 -0.50 -6.22 11.03
N LEU A 55 0.46 -5.37 10.67
CA LEU A 55 0.84 -5.06 9.30
C LEU A 55 2.21 -5.66 8.96
N ARG A 56 2.25 -6.42 7.87
CA ARG A 56 3.50 -6.74 7.16
C ARG A 56 3.72 -5.71 6.04
N LEU A 57 4.96 -5.54 5.61
CA LEU A 57 5.34 -4.53 4.63
C LEU A 57 6.02 -5.20 3.43
N ALA A 58 5.75 -4.75 2.22
CA ALA A 58 6.51 -5.19 1.05
C ALA A 58 6.76 -4.01 0.12
N ALA A 59 8.03 -3.81 -0.23
CA ALA A 59 8.40 -2.84 -1.25
C ALA A 59 8.07 -3.44 -2.62
N VAL A 60 7.46 -2.65 -3.50
CA VAL A 60 7.13 -3.12 -4.86
C VAL A 60 8.39 -3.40 -5.70
N GLN A 61 9.57 -3.03 -5.24
CA GLN A 61 10.85 -3.37 -5.87
C GLN A 61 11.34 -4.79 -5.51
N SER A 62 10.75 -5.48 -4.53
CA SER A 62 11.11 -6.86 -4.18
C SER A 62 10.34 -7.89 -5.00
N ASP A 63 10.85 -9.13 -5.04
CA ASP A 63 10.21 -10.25 -5.74
C ASP A 63 8.81 -10.54 -5.16
N GLU A 64 8.64 -10.45 -3.83
CA GLU A 64 7.35 -10.61 -3.14
C GLU A 64 6.38 -9.48 -3.47
N GLY A 65 6.87 -8.24 -3.48
CA GLY A 65 6.08 -7.07 -3.83
C GLY A 65 5.55 -7.15 -5.26
N GLN A 66 6.40 -7.55 -6.22
CA GLN A 66 6.02 -7.76 -7.61
C GLN A 66 5.01 -8.89 -7.79
N ALA A 67 5.21 -10.01 -7.10
CA ALA A 67 4.27 -11.13 -7.14
C ALA A 67 2.88 -10.73 -6.60
N LEU A 68 2.84 -9.94 -5.52
CA LEU A 68 1.59 -9.44 -4.95
C LEU A 68 0.91 -8.39 -5.84
N LEU A 69 1.66 -7.50 -6.49
CA LEU A 69 1.09 -6.57 -7.48
C LEU A 69 0.44 -7.32 -8.64
N LYS A 70 1.14 -8.33 -9.18
CA LYS A 70 0.63 -9.17 -10.26
C LYS A 70 -0.63 -9.91 -9.85
N TRP A 71 -0.63 -10.51 -8.66
CA TRP A 71 -1.80 -11.20 -8.10
C TRP A 71 -2.98 -10.24 -7.91
N ALA A 72 -2.73 -9.01 -7.46
CA ALA A 72 -3.74 -7.98 -7.24
C ALA A 72 -4.25 -7.31 -8.54
N GLY A 73 -3.65 -7.61 -9.70
CA GLY A 73 -3.97 -6.94 -10.97
C GLY A 73 -3.59 -5.45 -10.98
N LEU A 74 -2.57 -5.06 -10.21
CA LEU A 74 -2.07 -3.68 -10.11
C LEU A 74 -0.92 -3.45 -11.10
N PRO A 75 -0.67 -2.19 -11.53
CA PRO A 75 0.45 -1.87 -12.40
C PRO A 75 1.79 -2.28 -11.78
N LEU A 76 2.63 -2.94 -12.56
CA LEU A 76 3.95 -3.43 -12.12
C LEU A 76 5.04 -2.36 -12.21
N ASP A 77 4.93 -1.47 -13.20
CA ASP A 77 5.96 -0.46 -13.51
C ASP A 77 5.65 0.91 -12.87
N GLU A 78 4.38 1.32 -12.86
CA GLU A 78 3.93 2.64 -12.39
C GLU A 78 3.06 2.53 -11.13
N PHE A 79 3.71 2.30 -9.98
CA PHE A 79 3.01 2.18 -8.70
C PHE A 79 2.97 3.51 -7.94
N HIS A 80 1.87 4.24 -8.06
CA HIS A 80 1.72 5.59 -7.48
C HIS A 80 0.92 5.67 -6.18
N THR A 81 0.51 4.54 -5.62
CA THR A 81 -0.36 4.47 -4.44
C THR A 81 0.33 3.70 -3.32
N ILE A 82 -0.31 3.65 -2.15
CA ILE A 82 -0.17 2.54 -1.22
C ILE A 82 -1.32 1.57 -1.51
N ALA A 83 -1.04 0.27 -1.46
CA ALA A 83 -2.06 -0.76 -1.57
C ALA A 83 -1.99 -1.68 -0.35
N VAL A 84 -3.14 -2.25 0.02
CA VAL A 84 -3.26 -3.16 1.15
C VAL A 84 -3.92 -4.43 0.68
N ILE A 85 -3.35 -5.57 1.07
CA ILE A 85 -3.93 -6.88 0.81
C ILE A 85 -4.22 -7.53 2.15
N GLN A 86 -5.47 -7.93 2.37
CA GLN A 86 -5.90 -8.67 3.55
C GLN A 86 -7.06 -9.59 3.18
N ASN A 87 -7.00 -10.87 3.56
CA ASN A 87 -8.07 -11.85 3.37
C ASN A 87 -8.58 -11.95 1.93
N GLY A 88 -7.67 -11.87 0.95
CA GLY A 88 -8.02 -11.94 -0.47
C GLY A 88 -8.57 -10.63 -1.05
N HIS A 89 -8.69 -9.57 -0.26
CA HIS A 89 -9.16 -8.26 -0.71
C HIS A 89 -8.01 -7.30 -0.98
N VAL A 90 -8.11 -6.54 -2.06
CA VAL A 90 -7.19 -5.45 -2.41
C VAL A 90 -7.85 -4.09 -2.14
N TYR A 91 -7.22 -3.29 -1.27
CA TYR A 91 -7.61 -1.90 -0.98
C TYR A 91 -6.56 -0.93 -1.52
N VAL A 92 -6.99 0.09 -2.26
CA VAL A 92 -6.10 1.08 -2.87
C VAL A 92 -6.55 2.50 -2.52
N ARG A 93 -5.68 3.49 -2.79
CA ARG A 93 -5.97 4.92 -2.62
C ARG A 93 -6.48 5.25 -1.21
N SER A 94 -7.53 6.07 -1.11
CA SER A 94 -8.09 6.47 0.17
C SER A 94 -8.67 5.28 0.95
N ASP A 95 -9.22 4.27 0.28
CA ASP A 95 -9.75 3.07 0.94
C ASP A 95 -8.63 2.27 1.61
N GLY A 96 -7.49 2.09 0.92
CA GLY A 96 -6.31 1.44 1.48
C GLY A 96 -5.77 2.19 2.70
N PHE A 97 -5.61 3.51 2.61
CA PHE A 97 -5.16 4.33 3.74
C PHE A 97 -6.10 4.21 4.96
N LEU A 98 -7.40 4.35 4.73
CA LEU A 98 -8.40 4.25 5.81
C LEU A 98 -8.50 2.82 6.37
N HIS A 99 -8.21 1.79 5.57
CA HIS A 99 -8.11 0.42 6.04
C HIS A 99 -6.92 0.25 6.99
N ILE A 100 -5.74 0.76 6.64
CA ILE A 100 -4.56 0.73 7.52
C ILE A 100 -4.86 1.43 8.85
N MET A 101 -5.44 2.64 8.81
CA MET A 101 -5.73 3.40 10.03
C MET A 101 -6.68 2.67 11.00
N ARG A 102 -7.56 1.79 10.49
CA ARG A 102 -8.43 0.95 11.33
C ARG A 102 -7.72 -0.17 12.06
N LEU A 103 -6.65 -0.68 11.46
CA LEU A 103 -5.89 -1.78 12.02
C LEU A 103 -4.97 -1.30 13.14
N LEU A 104 -4.57 -0.03 13.14
CA LEU A 104 -3.76 0.58 14.18
C LEU A 104 -4.55 0.76 15.50
N PRO A 105 -3.88 0.78 16.67
CA PRO A 105 -4.51 1.06 17.96
C PRO A 105 -5.10 2.47 18.05
N ALA A 106 -5.91 2.75 19.07
CA ALA A 106 -6.43 4.09 19.30
C ALA A 106 -5.29 5.13 19.40
N PRO A 107 -5.46 6.34 18.85
CA PRO A 107 -6.70 6.93 18.31
C PRO A 107 -6.88 6.77 16.79
N TRP A 108 -5.98 6.06 16.09
CA TRP A 108 -5.95 6.01 14.62
C TRP A 108 -7.25 5.53 13.96
N PRO A 109 -8.00 4.56 14.52
CA PRO A 109 -9.28 4.14 13.96
C PRO A 109 -10.30 5.28 13.84
N LEU A 110 -10.18 6.38 14.60
CA LEU A 110 -11.05 7.55 14.49
C LEU A 110 -10.96 8.22 13.11
N LEU A 111 -9.81 8.13 12.42
CA LEU A 111 -9.67 8.62 11.04
C LEU A 111 -10.60 7.90 10.06
N SER A 112 -11.14 6.74 10.43
CA SER A 112 -12.17 6.04 9.67
C SER A 112 -13.45 6.82 9.48
N VAL A 113 -13.74 7.79 10.35
CA VAL A 113 -14.89 8.70 10.21
C VAL A 113 -14.79 9.48 8.90
N LEU A 114 -13.57 9.66 8.36
CA LEU A 114 -13.39 10.25 7.03
C LEU A 114 -14.09 9.43 5.92
N ARG A 115 -14.52 8.19 6.18
CA ARG A 115 -15.36 7.43 5.25
C ARG A 115 -16.73 8.08 4.98
N VAL A 116 -17.20 8.98 5.85
CA VAL A 116 -18.43 9.76 5.64
C VAL A 116 -18.28 10.74 4.48
N PHE A 117 -17.07 11.26 4.22
CA PHE A 117 -16.84 12.12 3.06
C PHE A 117 -17.01 11.34 1.75
N PRO A 118 -17.59 11.95 0.69
CA PRO A 118 -17.77 11.28 -0.59
C PRO A 118 -16.44 10.75 -1.13
N ARG A 119 -16.45 9.48 -1.59
CA ARG A 119 -15.26 8.80 -2.12
C ARG A 119 -14.54 9.63 -3.18
N PHE A 120 -15.29 10.28 -4.07
CA PHE A 120 -14.74 11.15 -5.11
C PHE A 120 -13.82 12.24 -4.54
N LEU A 121 -14.21 12.92 -3.45
CA LEU A 121 -13.40 13.97 -2.85
C LEU A 121 -12.13 13.38 -2.22
N ARG A 122 -12.26 12.28 -1.49
CA ARG A 122 -11.12 11.63 -0.83
C ARG A 122 -10.11 11.10 -1.84
N ASP A 123 -10.59 10.43 -2.90
CA ASP A 123 -9.74 9.91 -3.95
C ASP A 123 -9.15 11.03 -4.81
N TRP A 124 -9.86 12.14 -5.02
CA TRP A 124 -9.30 13.33 -5.66
C TRP A 124 -8.13 13.90 -4.85
N ALA A 125 -8.32 14.12 -3.55
CA ALA A 125 -7.26 14.62 -2.68
C ALA A 125 -6.07 13.65 -2.63
N TYR A 126 -6.34 12.35 -2.50
CA TYR A 126 -5.32 11.30 -2.53
C TYR A 126 -4.51 11.33 -3.83
N ASN A 127 -5.19 11.35 -4.99
CA ASN A 127 -4.56 11.34 -6.29
C ASN A 127 -3.71 12.60 -6.52
N ARG A 128 -4.12 13.76 -6.02
CA ARG A 128 -3.31 14.99 -6.07
C ARG A 128 -1.99 14.80 -5.33
N ILE A 129 -2.01 14.22 -4.12
CA ILE A 129 -0.78 13.95 -3.37
C ILE A 129 0.07 12.90 -4.10
N ALA A 130 -0.53 11.78 -4.52
CA ALA A 130 0.13 10.68 -5.21
C ALA A 130 0.87 11.15 -6.48
N LEU A 131 0.19 11.92 -7.34
CA LEU A 131 0.77 12.45 -8.59
C LEU A 131 1.88 13.47 -8.35
N ASN A 132 1.88 14.15 -7.20
CA ASN A 132 2.87 15.17 -6.87
C ASN A 132 3.96 14.66 -5.91
N ARG A 133 3.92 13.39 -5.49
CA ARG A 133 4.75 12.86 -4.39
C ARG A 133 6.25 13.10 -4.59
N TYR A 134 6.76 12.93 -5.81
CA TYR A 134 8.18 13.17 -6.10
C TYR A 134 8.53 14.64 -6.18
N ARG A 135 7.61 15.49 -6.65
CA ARG A 135 7.82 16.94 -6.67
C ARG A 135 7.79 17.54 -5.28
N LEU A 136 6.93 17.02 -4.40
CA LEU A 136 6.73 17.53 -3.03
C LEU A 136 7.75 16.98 -2.04
N PHE A 137 8.09 15.69 -2.14
CA PHE A 137 8.91 15.00 -1.14
C PHE A 137 10.22 14.45 -1.70
N GLY A 138 10.36 14.35 -3.02
CA GLY A 138 11.51 13.75 -3.68
C GLY A 138 11.46 12.22 -3.77
N ARG A 139 12.53 11.67 -4.34
CA ARG A 139 12.80 10.23 -4.45
C ARG A 139 14.21 9.93 -3.92
N TYR A 140 14.45 8.67 -3.55
CA TYR A 140 15.79 8.12 -3.36
C TYR A 140 16.32 7.60 -4.71
N ASP A 141 17.64 7.54 -4.87
CA ASP A 141 18.28 7.03 -6.09
C ASP A 141 18.15 5.50 -6.21
N GLN A 142 17.97 4.83 -5.07
CA GLN A 142 17.76 3.39 -4.97
C GLN A 142 16.68 3.08 -3.93
N CYS A 143 16.15 1.86 -3.97
CA CYS A 143 15.20 1.39 -2.96
C CYS A 143 15.88 1.43 -1.58
N LEU A 144 15.30 2.19 -0.66
CA LEU A 144 15.80 2.28 0.71
C LEU A 144 14.71 1.79 1.65
N LEU A 145 14.87 0.56 2.16
CA LEU A 145 13.95 0.02 3.14
C LEU A 145 14.17 0.69 4.50
N PRO A 146 13.11 1.14 5.19
CA PRO A 146 13.21 1.53 6.58
C PRO A 146 13.67 0.36 7.45
N SER A 147 14.44 0.64 8.51
CA SER A 147 14.86 -0.38 9.47
C SER A 147 13.65 -1.10 10.06
N PRO A 148 13.59 -2.45 9.97
CA PRO A 148 12.52 -3.21 10.59
C PRO A 148 12.62 -3.18 12.12
N ASP A 149 11.48 -3.26 12.79
CA ASP A 149 11.39 -3.48 14.24
C ASP A 149 11.44 -4.97 14.61
N HIS A 150 11.26 -5.87 13.63
CA HIS A 150 11.44 -7.32 13.77
C HIS A 150 11.71 -8.00 12.42
N GLU A 151 12.35 -9.17 12.42
CA GLU A 151 12.75 -9.91 11.20
C GLU A 151 11.60 -10.14 10.20
N LYS A 152 10.40 -10.43 10.72
CA LYS A 152 9.21 -10.72 9.90
C LYS A 152 8.43 -9.48 9.45
N ARG A 153 8.93 -8.27 9.71
CA ARG A 153 8.21 -7.01 9.43
C ARG A 153 8.03 -6.81 7.93
N PHE A 154 9.04 -7.17 7.15
CA PHE A 154 8.97 -7.18 5.69
C PHE A 154 8.66 -8.57 5.15
N LEU A 155 8.02 -8.63 3.99
CA LEU A 155 7.95 -9.86 3.19
C LEU A 155 9.27 -10.01 2.43
N GLY A 156 9.89 -11.18 2.53
CA GLY A 156 11.22 -11.43 1.97
C GLY A 156 12.33 -10.89 2.85
N ASP A 157 13.53 -11.47 2.72
CA ASP A 157 14.71 -10.97 3.41
C ASP A 157 15.07 -9.59 2.85
N ALA A 158 15.00 -8.56 3.71
CA ALA A 158 15.54 -7.23 3.44
C ALA A 158 17.08 -7.21 3.31
N SER A 159 17.73 -8.37 3.17
CA SER A 159 19.18 -8.57 3.25
C SER A 159 19.78 -9.36 2.07
N SER A 160 19.01 -9.73 1.03
CA SER A 160 19.55 -10.49 -0.11
C SER A 160 19.28 -9.83 -1.45
N ARG A 161 19.87 -8.65 -1.65
CA ARG A 161 20.55 -8.22 -2.90
C ARG A 161 21.21 -6.86 -2.71
#